data_AF-A0A357MBB1-F1
#
_entry.id   AF-A0A357MBB1-F1
#
_cell.length_a   1.000
_cell.length_b   1.000
_cell.length_c   1.000
_cell.angle_alpha   90.00
_cell.angle_beta   90.00
_cell.angle_gamma   90.00
#
_symmetry.space_group_name_H-M   'P 1'
#
loop_
_entity.id
_entity.type
_entity.pdbx_description
1 polymer ?
#
loop_
_entity_poly.entity_id
_entity_poly.type
_entity_poly.pdbx_seq_one_letter_code
_entity_poly.pdbx_strand_id
1 'polypeptide(L)' 'MGFAEEHRKWVEDHIRRRAGERRGRLERGHGHGERMFLEKVWWPMMGHFNDLHPEYEVVDWRSKPYFVDFVWK' A
#
# COMPACT_ATOMS: atom_id res chain seq x y z
N MET A 1 -3.84 17.28 -8.87
CA MET A 1 -2.63 16.65 -8.30
C MET A 1 -2.36 15.38 -9.09
N GLY A 2 -1.12 15.11 -9.48
CA GLY A 2 -0.78 13.94 -10.30
C GLY A 2 -0.55 12.69 -9.46
N PHE A 3 -0.71 11.51 -10.07
CA PHE A 3 -0.50 10.19 -9.46
C PHE A 3 0.75 10.13 -8.57
N ALA A 4 1.90 10.60 -9.08
CA ALA A 4 3.17 10.51 -8.36
C ALA A 4 3.19 11.29 -7.03
N GLU A 5 2.52 12.44 -6.97
CA GLU A 5 2.46 13.25 -5.75
C GLU A 5 1.55 12.61 -4.70
N GLU A 6 0.38 12.14 -5.13
CA GLU A 6 -0.58 11.48 -4.25
C GLU A 6 -0.06 10.12 -3.78
N HIS A 7 0.60 9.36 -4.65
CA HIS A 7 1.26 8.12 -4.29
C HIS A 7 2.36 8.35 -3.24
N ARG A 8 3.19 9.39 -3.41
CA ARG A 8 4.22 9.72 -2.40
C ARG A 8 3.60 10.08 -1.05
N LYS A 9 2.59 10.97 -1.03
CA LYS A 9 1.88 11.34 0.20
C LYS A 9 1.25 10.13 0.87
N TRP A 10 0.62 9.26 0.09
CA TRP A 10 -0.03 8.04 0.57
C TRP A 10 0.97 7.06 1.19
N VAL A 11 2.13 6.84 0.55
CA VAL A 11 3.20 6.00 1.09
C VAL A 11 3.78 6.62 2.37
N GLU A 12 4.10 7.91 2.37
CA GLU A 12 4.65 8.60 3.55
C GLU A 12 3.70 8.57 4.76
N ASP A 13 2.40 8.80 4.53
CA ASP A 13 1.38 8.73 5.58
C ASP A 13 1.28 7.31 6.16
N HIS A 14 1.33 6.27 5.32
CA HIS A 14 1.36 4.89 5.78
C HIS A 14 2.64 4.52 6.54
N ILE A 15 3.80 5.02 6.10
CA ILE A 15 5.08 4.82 6.80
C ILE A 15 5.04 5.50 8.18
N ARG A 16 4.47 6.71 8.28
CA ARG A 16 4.35 7.43 9.55
C ARG A 16 3.39 6.77 10.53
N ARG A 17 2.29 6.19 10.04
CA ARG A 17 1.25 5.54 10.87
C ARG A 17 1.63 4.14 11.33
N ARG A 18 2.58 3.47 10.66
CA ARG A 18 2.95 2.07 10.95
C ARG A 18 4.29 1.97 11.67
N ALA A 19 4.44 0.94 12.50
CA ALA A 19 5.66 0.64 13.25
C ALA A 19 6.10 -0.81 13.03
N GLY A 20 7.37 -1.11 13.27
CA GLY A 20 7.93 -2.47 13.19
C GLY A 20 8.07 -3.01 11.76
N GLU A 21 7.83 -4.31 11.57
CA GLU A 21 8.05 -5.02 10.30
C GLU A 21 7.19 -4.46 9.15
N ARG A 22 5.96 -4.01 9.45
CA ARG A 22 5.04 -3.39 8.49
C ARG A 22 5.63 -2.12 7.86
N ARG A 23 6.31 -1.32 8.68
CA ARG A 23 7.00 -0.11 8.22
C ARG A 23 8.23 -0.49 7.39
N GLY A 24 9.01 -1.47 7.86
CA GLY A 24 10.19 -1.95 7.13
C GLY A 24 9.86 -2.52 5.75
N ARG A 25 8.67 -3.14 5.56
CA ARG A 25 8.19 -3.58 4.24
C ARG A 25 7.87 -2.41 3.32
N LEU A 26 7.14 -1.41 3.81
CA LEU A 26 6.84 -0.20 3.05
C LEU A 26 8.08 0.63 2.72
N GLU A 27 9.06 0.69 3.64
CA GLU A 27 10.35 1.38 3.44
C GLU A 27 11.25 0.66 2.44
N ARG A 28 11.18 -0.67 2.35
CA ARG A 28 11.83 -1.43 1.27
C ARG A 28 11.25 -1.10 -0.10
N GLY A 29 10.07 -0.47 -0.12
CA GLY A 29 9.45 0.12 -1.29
C GLY A 29 8.50 -0.83 -1.98
N HIS A 30 7.49 -0.24 -2.63
CA HIS A 30 6.59 -0.97 -3.50
C HIS A 30 7.34 -1.63 -4.65
N GLY A 31 7.01 -2.89 -4.92
CA GLY A 31 7.50 -3.58 -6.10
C GLY A 31 7.09 -2.86 -7.39
N HIS A 32 7.82 -3.11 -8.49
CA HIS A 32 7.50 -2.51 -9.80
C HIS A 32 6.05 -2.82 -10.24
N GLY A 33 5.55 -4.02 -9.90
CA GLY A 33 4.17 -4.44 -10.21
C GLY A 33 3.10 -3.69 -9.43
N GLU A 34 3.31 -3.44 -8.14
CA GLU A 34 2.39 -2.70 -7.27
C GLU A 34 2.22 -1.26 -7.75
N ARG A 35 3.33 -0.57 -8.04
CA ARG A 35 3.28 0.78 -8.58
C ARG A 35 2.56 0.83 -9.92
N MET A 36 2.80 -0.16 -10.79
CA MET A 36 2.16 -0.26 -12.09
C MET A 36 0.65 -0.50 -11.96
N PHE A 37 0.21 -1.35 -11.03
CA PHE A 37 -1.20 -1.56 -10.75
C PHE A 37 -1.87 -0.26 -10.27
N LEU A 38 -1.23 0.44 -9.32
CA LEU A 38 -1.74 1.71 -8.82
C LEU A 38 -1.84 2.77 -9.92
N GLU A 39 -0.84 2.86 -10.80
CA GLU A 39 -0.79 3.86 -11.86
C GLU A 39 -1.74 3.57 -13.03
N LYS A 40 -1.80 2.31 -13.47
CA LYS A 40 -2.50 1.91 -14.70
C LYS A 40 -3.92 1.42 -14.46
N VAL A 41 -4.24 0.97 -13.25
CA VAL A 41 -5.55 0.38 -12.94
C VAL A 41 -6.25 1.23 -11.88
N TRP A 42 -5.67 1.38 -10.70
CA TRP A 42 -6.36 2.03 -9.58
C TRP A 42 -6.60 3.53 -9.83
N TRP A 43 -5.56 4.26 -10.20
CA TRP A 43 -5.61 5.70 -10.43
C TRP A 43 -6.63 6.15 -11.49
N PRO A 44 -6.69 5.54 -12.68
CA PRO A 44 -7.74 5.89 -13.65
C PRO A 44 -9.15 5.49 -13.21
N MET A 45 -9.29 4.50 -12.31
CA MET A 45 -10.60 4.05 -11.82
C MET A 45 -11.14 4.90 -10.66
N MET A 46 -10.31 5.16 -9.65
CA MET A 46 -10.72 5.81 -8.40
C MET A 46 -10.27 7.27 -8.31
N GLY A 47 -9.13 7.62 -8.93
CA GLY A 47 -8.56 8.98 -8.88
C GLY A 47 -8.03 9.41 -7.51
N HIS A 48 -8.05 8.53 -6.50
CA HIS A 48 -7.55 8.77 -5.14
C HIS A 48 -7.09 7.46 -4.47
N PHE A 49 -6.32 7.58 -3.38
CA PHE A 49 -5.86 6.44 -2.57
C PHE A 49 -6.55 6.34 -1.20
N ASN A 50 -7.69 7.02 -1.02
CA ASN A 50 -8.47 6.95 0.22
C ASN A 50 -8.86 5.50 0.53
N ASP A 51 -8.70 5.11 1.80
CA ASP A 51 -9.00 3.78 2.35
C ASP A 51 -8.29 2.60 1.68
N LEU A 52 -7.30 2.88 0.81
CA LEU A 52 -6.41 1.87 0.26
C LEU A 52 -5.24 1.66 1.22
N HIS A 53 -5.09 0.42 1.67
CA HIS A 53 -4.02 0.01 2.56
C HIS A 53 -3.02 -0.88 1.81
N PRO A 54 -1.76 -0.45 1.69
CA PRO A 54 -0.69 -1.29 1.17
C PRO A 54 -0.23 -2.29 2.23
N GLU A 55 0.30 -3.44 1.80
CA GLU A 55 1.02 -4.40 2.65
C GLU A 55 0.23 -4.71 3.94
N TYR A 56 -1.03 -5.09 3.78
CA TYR A 56 -1.93 -5.28 4.91
C TYR A 56 -1.70 -6.65 5.54
N GLU A 57 -1.40 -6.65 6.84
CA GLU A 57 -1.18 -7.89 7.58
C GLU A 57 -2.51 -8.54 7.93
N VAL A 58 -2.67 -9.79 7.49
CA VAL A 58 -3.78 -10.67 7.79
C VAL A 58 -3.24 -11.90 8.50
N VAL A 59 -3.98 -12.42 9.47
CA VAL A 59 -3.62 -13.66 10.15
C VAL A 59 -4.20 -14.83 9.37
N ASP A 60 -3.32 -15.71 8.89
CA ASP A 60 -3.75 -16.95 8.22
C ASP A 60 -4.39 -17.92 9.22
N TRP A 61 -5.11 -18.93 8.74
CA TRP A 61 -5.75 -19.97 9.57
C TRP A 61 -4.76 -20.75 10.45
N ARG A 62 -3.46 -20.69 10.14
CA ARG A 62 -2.36 -21.28 10.93
C ARG A 62 -1.72 -20.31 11.92
N SER A 63 -2.34 -19.16 12.19
CA SER A 63 -1.80 -18.09 13.04
C SER A 63 -0.45 -17.53 12.57
N LYS A 64 -0.19 -17.59 11.25
CA LYS A 64 0.99 -16.97 10.65
C LYS A 64 0.63 -15.61 10.07
N PRO A 65 1.50 -14.60 10.21
CA PRO A 65 1.30 -13.31 9.56
C PRO A 65 1.46 -13.49 8.04
N TYR A 66 0.41 -13.13 7.31
CA TYR A 66 0.37 -13.04 5.87
C TYR A 66 0.22 -11.58 5.47
N PHE A 67 0.89 -11.16 4.41
CA PHE A 67 0.84 -9.77 3.96
C PHE A 67 0.21 -9.76 2.57
N VAL A 68 -0.89 -9.02 2.46
CA VAL A 68 -1.60 -8.82 1.20
C VAL A 68 -1.13 -7.51 0.59
N ASP A 69 -0.86 -7.50 -0.71
CA ASP A 69 -0.34 -6.34 -1.43
C ASP A 69 -1.23 -5.10 -1.25
N PHE A 70 -2.55 -5.27 -1.41
CA PHE A 70 -3.54 -4.20 -1.26
C PHE A 70 -4.83 -4.68 -0.59
N VAL A 71 -5.36 -3.86 0.31
CA VAL A 71 -6.71 -4.00 0.86
C VAL A 71 -7.43 -2.65 0.72
N TRP A 72 -8.66 -2.68 0.24
CA TRP A 72 -9.54 -1.52 0.18
C TRP A 72 -10.70 -1.73 1.16
N LYS A 73 -11.04 -0.72 1.95
CA LYS A 73 -12.09 -0.77 2.97
C LYS A 73 -13.13 0.32 2.77
#